data_AF-A0A4P9YKN9-F1
#
_entry.id   AF-A0A4P9YKN9-F1
#
_cell.length_a   1.000
_cell.length_b   1.000
_cell.length_c   1.000
_cell.angle_alpha   90.00
_cell.angle_beta   90.00
_cell.angle_gamma   90.00
#
_symmetry.space_group_name_H-M   'P 1'
#
loop_
_entity.id
_entity.type
_entity.pdbx_description
1 polymer ?
#
loop_
_entity_poly.entity_id
_entity_poly.type
_entity_poly.pdbx_seq_one_letter_code
_entity_poly.pdbx_strand_id
1 'polypeptide(L)'
;MSVNESIYTAEQIRIPSEFPDILKNYAKSVLKDQPNDVYTYSIEYFQNVQKSRPSLKKLSDSQLWALYQKMAKLCNNDEGTLSKTDVVALYDVIGASNQHVQEILK
;
A
#
# COMPACT_ATOMS: atom_id res chain seq x y z
N MET A 1 -16.49 30.23 -33.40
CA MET A 1 -16.97 28.86 -33.11
C MET A 1 -16.48 28.51 -31.72
N SER A 2 -17.38 28.24 -30.77
CA SER A 2 -17.04 27.96 -29.36
C SER A 2 -16.58 26.50 -29.24
N VAL A 3 -15.34 26.27 -28.82
CA VAL A 3 -14.69 24.94 -28.73
C VAL A 3 -14.93 24.28 -27.36
N ASN A 4 -15.93 24.73 -26.60
CA ASN A 4 -16.19 24.29 -25.23
C ASN A 4 -17.37 23.32 -25.11
N GLU A 5 -17.66 22.54 -26.14
CA GLU A 5 -18.57 21.41 -25.98
C GLU A 5 -17.79 20.22 -25.43
N SER A 6 -18.15 19.82 -24.20
CA SER A 6 -17.63 18.61 -23.58
C SER A 6 -17.93 17.41 -24.48
N ILE A 7 -16.88 16.78 -24.99
CA ILE A 7 -17.00 15.54 -25.80
C ILE A 7 -17.58 14.39 -24.96
N TYR A 8 -17.55 14.51 -23.62
CA TYR A 8 -17.98 13.48 -22.69
C TYR A 8 -19.21 13.91 -21.86
N THR A 9 -20.12 12.97 -21.62
CA THR A 9 -21.21 13.10 -20.65
C THR A 9 -20.68 12.79 -19.24
N ALA A 10 -21.21 13.45 -18.20
CA ALA A 10 -20.75 13.27 -16.81
C ALA A 10 -20.71 11.80 -16.34
N GLU A 11 -21.63 10.97 -16.83
CA GLU A 11 -21.72 9.54 -16.51
C GLU A 11 -20.57 8.69 -17.09
N GLN A 12 -19.90 9.18 -18.14
CA GLN A 12 -18.79 8.48 -18.78
C GLN A 12 -17.47 8.65 -18.03
N ILE A 13 -17.36 9.67 -17.18
CA ILE A 13 -16.16 9.97 -16.41
C ILE A 13 -16.20 9.16 -15.11
N ARG A 14 -15.56 7.99 -15.11
CA ARG A 14 -15.39 7.17 -13.90
C ARG A 14 -14.21 7.67 -13.08
N ILE A 15 -14.50 8.39 -12.00
CA ILE A 15 -13.49 8.84 -11.04
C ILE A 15 -13.21 7.71 -10.03
N PRO A 16 -11.95 7.28 -9.85
CA PRO A 16 -11.60 6.32 -8.81
C PRO A 16 -11.94 6.87 -7.41
N SER A 17 -12.44 6.02 -6.51
CA SER A 17 -12.81 6.43 -5.15
C SER A 17 -11.63 6.96 -4.32
N GLU A 18 -10.41 6.48 -4.57
CA GLU A 18 -9.20 6.94 -3.88
C GLU A 18 -8.69 8.31 -4.38
N PHE A 19 -9.14 8.76 -5.56
CA PHE A 19 -8.58 9.95 -6.22
C PHE A 19 -8.77 11.26 -5.42
N PRO A 20 -9.95 11.55 -4.85
CA PRO A 20 -10.15 12.77 -4.06
C PRO A 20 -9.23 12.85 -2.83
N ASP A 21 -9.01 11.73 -2.15
CA ASP A 21 -8.18 11.67 -0.95
C ASP A 21 -6.69 11.88 -1.26
N ILE A 22 -6.21 11.30 -2.37
CA ILE A 22 -4.84 11.51 -2.86
C ILE A 22 -4.60 13.01 -3.12
N LEU A 23 -5.51 13.67 -3.84
CA LEU A 23 -5.39 15.09 -4.14
C LEU A 23 -5.45 15.96 -2.87
N LYS A 24 -6.34 15.62 -1.93
CA LYS A 24 -6.46 16.33 -0.66
C LYS A 24 -5.17 16.24 0.17
N ASN A 25 -4.56 15.06 0.25
CA ASN A 25 -3.33 14.85 0.99
C ASN A 25 -2.14 15.56 0.34
N TYR A 26 -2.07 15.55 -0.99
CA TYR A 26 -1.08 16.31 -1.74
C TYR A 26 -1.22 17.81 -1.49
N ALA A 27 -2.43 18.37 -1.63
CA ALA A 27 -2.69 19.78 -1.41
C ALA A 27 -2.34 20.24 0.01
N LYS A 28 -2.65 19.42 1.02
CA LYS A 28 -2.23 19.67 2.41
C LYS A 28 -0.70 19.72 2.55
N SER A 29 0.01 18.83 1.88
CA SER A 29 1.48 18.79 1.91
C SER A 29 2.09 20.05 1.29
N VAL A 30 1.58 20.47 0.13
CA VAL A 30 2.01 21.71 -0.54
C VAL A 30 1.73 22.94 0.32
N LEU A 31 0.54 23.03 0.93
CA LEU A 31 0.18 24.16 1.79
C LEU A 31 1.03 24.24 3.06
N LYS A 32 1.46 23.09 3.58
CA LYS A 32 2.30 22.99 4.77
C LYS A 32 3.73 23.42 4.48
N ASP A 33 4.30 22.91 3.40
CA ASP A 33 5.73 23.08 3.11
C ASP A 33 6.01 24.34 2.27
N GLN A 34 4.97 24.93 1.65
CA GLN A 34 5.03 26.13 0.79
C GLN A 34 6.26 26.16 -0.13
N PRO A 35 6.43 25.14 -1.00
CA PRO A 35 7.62 25.05 -1.84
C PRO A 35 7.66 26.20 -2.86
N ASN A 36 8.87 26.73 -3.11
CA ASN A 36 9.10 27.72 -4.16
C ASN A 36 8.86 27.13 -5.57
N ASP A 37 9.16 25.84 -5.74
CA ASP A 37 8.90 25.10 -6.98
C ASP A 37 7.96 23.91 -6.71
N VAL A 38 6.69 24.12 -7.04
CA VAL A 38 5.64 23.10 -6.88
C VAL A 38 5.86 21.93 -7.83
N TYR A 39 6.48 22.13 -9.00
CA TYR A 39 6.65 21.07 -9.99
C TYR A 39 7.65 20.03 -9.51
N THR A 40 8.83 20.46 -9.08
CA THR A 40 9.85 19.57 -8.50
C THR A 40 9.33 18.90 -7.23
N TYR A 41 8.65 19.65 -6.36
CA TYR A 41 8.02 19.11 -5.15
C TYR A 41 6.99 18.01 -5.45
N SER A 42 6.18 18.19 -6.51
CA SER A 42 5.18 17.20 -6.92
C SER A 42 5.82 15.86 -7.27
N ILE A 43 6.91 15.89 -8.04
CA ILE A 43 7.63 14.69 -8.48
C ILE A 43 8.13 13.92 -7.26
N GLU A 44 8.81 14.62 -6.35
CA GLU A 44 9.35 14.01 -5.13
C GLU A 44 8.26 13.45 -4.23
N TYR A 45 7.17 14.21 -4.03
CA TYR A 45 6.03 13.80 -3.23
C TYR A 45 5.43 12.48 -3.74
N PHE A 46 5.07 12.41 -5.02
CA PHE A 46 4.43 11.22 -5.58
C PHE A 46 5.38 10.02 -5.68
N GLN A 47 6.69 10.24 -5.90
CA GLN A 47 7.69 9.17 -5.81
C GLN A 47 7.77 8.58 -4.40
N ASN A 48 7.71 9.42 -3.37
CA ASN A 48 7.73 8.96 -1.97
C ASN A 48 6.45 8.21 -1.61
N VAL A 49 5.28 8.70 -2.05
CA VAL A 49 4.00 8.00 -1.88
C VAL A 49 3.99 6.63 -2.58
N GLN A 50 4.60 6.53 -3.76
CA GLN A 50 4.71 5.26 -4.47
C GLN A 50 5.59 4.24 -3.72
N LYS A 51 6.70 4.69 -3.13
CA LYS A 51 7.61 3.84 -2.35
C LYS A 51 7.00 3.40 -1.01
N SER A 52 6.24 4.27 -0.36
CA SER A 52 5.61 3.98 0.94
C SER A 52 4.37 3.11 0.83
N ARG A 53 3.71 3.07 -0.35
CA ARG A 53 2.61 2.14 -0.58
C ARG A 53 3.17 0.72 -0.50
N PRO A 54 2.74 -0.12 0.47
CA PRO A 54 3.19 -1.50 0.51
C PRO A 54 2.75 -2.15 -0.80
N SER A 55 3.72 -2.46 -1.65
CA SER A 55 3.46 -3.25 -2.84
C SER A 55 2.96 -4.59 -2.33
N LEU A 56 1.66 -4.86 -2.44
CA LEU A 56 1.14 -6.21 -2.29
C LEU A 56 1.72 -7.02 -3.45
N LYS A 57 2.95 -7.53 -3.27
CA LYS A 57 3.53 -8.51 -4.17
C LYS A 57 2.55 -9.68 -4.14
N LYS A 58 1.93 -9.99 -5.29
CA LYS A 58 1.20 -11.25 -5.42
C LYS A 58 2.20 -12.36 -5.08
N LEU A 59 1.95 -13.07 -3.99
CA LEU A 59 2.71 -14.25 -3.61
C LEU A 59 2.59 -15.26 -4.75
N SER A 60 3.68 -15.96 -5.07
CA SER A 60 3.59 -17.07 -6.03
C SER A 60 2.62 -18.12 -5.49
N ASP A 61 1.95 -18.87 -6.38
CA ASP A 61 1.00 -19.90 -5.97
C ASP A 61 1.62 -20.91 -4.99
N SER A 62 2.92 -21.16 -5.14
CA SER A 62 3.71 -21.99 -4.21
C SER A 62 3.89 -21.35 -2.83
N GLN A 63 4.19 -20.05 -2.74
CA GLN A 63 4.29 -19.32 -1.47
C GLN A 63 2.92 -19.21 -0.77
N LEU A 64 1.86 -18.99 -1.54
CA LEU A 64 0.49 -18.93 -1.06
C LEU A 64 0.05 -20.29 -0.47
N TRP A 65 0.37 -21.39 -1.17
CA TRP A 65 0.09 -22.74 -0.67
C TRP A 65 0.87 -23.05 0.62
N ALA A 66 2.16 -22.71 0.69
CA ALA A 66 2.97 -22.88 1.89
C ALA A 66 2.41 -22.09 3.10
N LEU A 67 1.92 -20.88 2.85
CA LEU A 67 1.24 -20.06 3.85
C LEU A 67 -0.03 -20.76 4.38
N TYR A 68 -0.90 -21.24 3.49
CA TYR A 68 -2.12 -21.97 3.87
C TYR A 68 -1.81 -23.24 4.66
N GLN A 69 -0.85 -24.04 4.20
CA GLN A 69 -0.46 -25.28 4.88
C GLN A 69 0.05 -25.01 6.30
N LYS A 70 0.82 -23.93 6.48
CA LYS A 70 1.35 -23.53 7.79
C LYS A 70 0.24 -23.00 8.71
N MET A 71 -0.67 -22.18 8.19
CA MET A 71 -1.86 -21.70 8.91
C MET A 71 -2.76 -22.86 9.37
N ALA A 72 -3.00 -23.84 8.50
CA ALA A 72 -3.77 -25.04 8.85
C ALA A 72 -3.10 -25.85 9.96
N LYS A 73 -1.76 -25.93 9.98
CA LYS A 73 -1.01 -26.58 11.06
C LYS A 73 -1.14 -25.84 12.39
N LEU A 74 -1.22 -24.51 12.38
CA LEU A 74 -1.44 -23.70 13.58
C LEU A 74 -2.85 -23.90 14.16
N CYS A 75 -3.89 -24.01 13.33
CA CYS A 75 -5.26 -24.27 13.80
C CYS A 75 -5.47 -25.66 14.40
N ASN A 76 -4.59 -26.62 14.14
CA ASN A 76 -4.67 -27.99 14.65
C ASN A 76 -3.85 -28.24 15.93
N ASN A 77 -3.10 -27.24 16.44
CA ASN A 77 -2.38 -27.35 17.71
C ASN A 77 -3.02 -26.36 18.70
N ASP A 78 -3.67 -26.90 19.75
CA ASP A 78 -4.54 -26.21 20.72
C ASP A 78 -3.88 -25.16 21.65
N GLU A 79 -2.76 -24.57 21.28
CA GLU A 79 -2.12 -23.50 22.06
C GLU A 79 -2.25 -22.20 21.25
N GLY A 80 -3.34 -21.46 21.47
CA GLY A 80 -3.73 -20.23 20.78
C GLY A 80 -2.81 -19.02 21.01
N THR A 81 -1.50 -19.22 21.02
CA THR A 81 -0.48 -18.19 21.17
C THR A 81 0.44 -18.21 19.97
N LEU A 82 0.34 -17.16 19.15
CA LEU A 82 1.22 -16.96 17.99
C LEU A 82 2.66 -16.81 18.46
N SER A 83 3.48 -17.86 18.28
CA SER A 83 4.89 -17.83 18.67
C SER A 83 5.65 -16.83 17.82
N LYS A 84 6.61 -16.10 18.42
CA LYS A 84 7.48 -15.15 17.72
C LYS A 84 8.17 -15.79 16.50
N THR A 85 8.50 -17.08 16.61
CA THR A 85 9.11 -17.86 15.54
C THR A 85 8.16 -18.07 14.36
N ASP A 86 6.87 -18.20 14.61
CA ASP A 86 5.86 -18.39 13.57
C ASP A 86 5.61 -17.09 12.80
N VAL A 87 5.56 -15.95 13.50
CA VAL A 87 5.46 -14.63 12.89
C VAL A 87 6.65 -14.39 11.95
N VAL A 88 7.87 -14.57 12.43
CA VAL A 88 9.09 -14.37 11.64
C VAL A 88 9.10 -15.26 10.39
N ALA A 89 8.77 -16.54 10.54
CA ALA A 89 8.79 -17.47 9.42
C ALA A 89 7.60 -17.31 8.46
N LEU A 90 6.55 -16.56 8.81
CA LEU A 90 5.53 -16.09 7.85
C LEU A 90 6.06 -14.89 7.04
N TYR A 91 6.77 -13.98 7.71
CA TYR A 91 7.38 -12.81 7.06
C TYR A 91 8.46 -13.18 6.04
N ASP A 92 9.30 -14.20 6.33
CA ASP A 92 10.31 -14.68 5.39
C ASP A 92 9.71 -15.25 4.10
N VAL A 93 8.55 -15.90 4.19
CA VAL A 93 7.82 -16.43 3.02
C VAL A 93 7.19 -15.30 2.21
N ILE A 94 6.74 -14.25 2.89
CA ILE A 94 6.05 -13.09 2.27
C ILE A 94 7.05 -12.05 1.74
N GLY A 95 8.33 -12.13 2.14
CA GLY A 95 9.40 -11.25 1.67
C GLY A 95 9.24 -9.79 2.11
N ALA A 96 8.53 -9.54 3.22
CA ALA A 96 8.45 -8.21 3.82
C ALA A 96 9.69 -7.95 4.70
N SER A 97 10.17 -6.70 4.75
CA SER A 97 11.36 -6.34 5.53
C SER A 97 11.19 -6.69 7.01
N ASN A 98 12.06 -7.57 7.52
CA ASN A 98 12.05 -8.06 8.90
C ASN A 98 12.18 -6.91 9.93
N GLN A 99 12.76 -5.76 9.54
CA GLN A 99 13.00 -4.62 10.43
C GLN A 99 11.72 -4.04 11.06
N HIS A 100 10.65 -3.89 10.27
CA HIS A 100 9.39 -3.30 10.75
C HIS A 100 8.65 -4.24 11.72
N VAL A 101 8.86 -5.54 11.58
CA VAL A 101 8.27 -6.58 12.43
C VAL A 101 8.95 -6.63 13.79
N GLN A 102 10.27 -6.48 13.83
CA GLN A 102 11.05 -6.42 15.06
C GLN A 102 10.76 -5.16 15.90
N GLU A 103 10.35 -4.05 15.27
CA GLU A 103 9.90 -2.85 15.97
C GLU A 103 8.53 -3.03 16.64
N ILE A 104 7.60 -3.75 15.99
CA ILE A 104 6.25 -4.01 16.53
C ILE A 104 6.26 -5.06 17.65
N LEU A 105 7.24 -5.98 17.63
CA LEU A 105 7.35 -7.10 18.60
C LEU A 105 8.22 -6.79 19.83
N LYS A 106 8.77 -5.57 19.94
CA LYS A 106 9.50 -5.07 21.12
C LYS A 106 8.53 -4.57 22.19
#